data_AF-A0A4Y2JFE0-F1
#
_entry.id   AF-A0A4Y2JFE0-F1
#
_cell.length_a   1.000
_cell.length_b   1.000
_cell.length_c   1.000
_cell.angle_alpha   90.00
_cell.angle_beta   90.00
_cell.angle_gamma   90.00
#
_symmetry.space_group_name_H-M   'P 1'
#
loop_
_entity.id
_entity.type
_entity.pdbx_description
1 polymer ?
#
loop_
_entity_poly.entity_id
_entity_poly.type
_entity_poly.pdbx_seq_one_letter_code
_entity_poly.pdbx_strand_id
1 'polypeptide(L)'
;MCKNIGEKNCLKEYSAVYDEWEALEIIERVPEIEIINDAYYLPHRPVFKVSSTIKVSPVFRALARDGNGLSLNAYLYRGPNLRELILDVLDRFRTYPIALSADIEKDFLQISVTPEHRNFLKFSYNHENDEAVNRHCRVVFGMCSNPFLLAVTISDLLDNTLSEYVDFVLKLRHSFYIDNCVTGVSNVQEIESFVSKAREMISKGCFNLRGWESNVRNKAIFKYEGDTNVLSLVWNLDRDSLKCSVNNEILEKLTEMTKR
;
A
#
# COMPACT_ATOMS: atom_id res chain seq x y z
N MET A 1 17.78 17.77 9.38
CA MET A 1 19.01 17.56 8.59
C MET A 1 19.83 16.49 9.30
N CYS A 2 20.02 15.35 8.64
CA CYS A 2 20.92 14.29 9.10
C CYS A 2 22.35 14.85 9.07
N LYS A 3 23.09 14.70 10.17
CA LYS A 3 24.51 15.03 10.26
C LYS A 3 25.28 13.71 10.28
N ASN A 4 26.06 13.47 9.23
CA ASN A 4 27.35 12.75 9.22
C ASN A 4 27.50 11.70 8.10
N ILE A 5 28.53 11.96 7.26
CA ILE A 5 29.48 11.04 6.59
C ILE A 5 28.92 10.10 5.48
N GLY A 6 27.61 10.02 5.25
CA GLY A 6 27.00 9.27 4.12
C GLY A 6 26.29 10.10 3.05
N GLU A 7 26.28 11.43 3.18
CA GLU A 7 25.34 12.34 2.50
C GLU A 7 25.41 12.32 0.97
N LYS A 8 26.60 12.23 0.36
CA LYS A 8 26.71 12.24 -1.11
C LYS A 8 26.14 11.00 -1.79
N ASN A 9 26.37 9.81 -1.22
CA ASN A 9 25.78 8.58 -1.79
C ASN A 9 24.27 8.54 -1.51
N CYS A 10 23.83 8.98 -0.33
CA CYS A 10 22.40 9.02 0.00
C CYS A 10 21.60 9.97 -0.88
N LEU A 11 22.16 11.12 -1.28
CA LEU A 11 21.51 12.06 -2.19
C LEU A 11 21.42 11.51 -3.63
N LYS A 12 22.45 10.83 -4.12
CA LYS A 12 22.41 10.19 -5.45
C LYS A 12 21.34 9.09 -5.53
N GLU A 13 21.29 8.21 -4.53
CA GLU A 13 20.23 7.20 -4.42
C GLU A 13 18.85 7.85 -4.33
N TYR A 14 18.74 9.02 -3.68
CA TYR A 14 17.48 9.74 -3.56
C TYR A 14 17.03 10.38 -4.88
N SER A 15 17.96 10.97 -5.65
CA SER A 15 17.70 11.46 -7.02
C SER A 15 17.25 10.34 -7.94
N ALA A 16 17.94 9.19 -7.90
CA ALA A 16 17.63 8.06 -8.76
C ALA A 16 16.18 7.57 -8.62
N VAL A 17 15.58 7.72 -7.43
CA VAL A 17 14.15 7.41 -7.22
C VAL A 17 13.25 8.37 -8.00
N TYR A 18 13.57 9.67 -8.02
CA TYR A 18 12.79 10.65 -8.78
C TYR A 18 12.97 10.49 -10.29
N ASP A 19 14.18 10.16 -10.75
CA ASP A 19 14.44 9.83 -12.16
C ASP A 19 13.62 8.59 -12.59
N GLU A 20 13.56 7.54 -11.76
CA GLU A 20 12.70 6.37 -11.98
C GLU A 20 11.21 6.78 -12.02
N TRP A 21 10.77 7.63 -11.08
CA TRP A 21 9.37 8.05 -11.01
C TRP A 21 8.94 8.94 -12.18
N GLU A 22 9.81 9.80 -12.68
CA GLU A 22 9.54 10.59 -13.88
C GLU A 22 9.47 9.68 -15.12
N ALA A 23 10.42 8.74 -15.27
CA ALA A 23 10.40 7.76 -16.36
C ALA A 23 9.16 6.85 -16.35
N LEU A 24 8.58 6.60 -15.17
CA LEU A 24 7.35 5.83 -14.99
C LEU A 24 6.07 6.69 -14.99
N GLU A 25 6.18 8.00 -15.25
CA GLU A 25 5.07 8.97 -15.21
C GLU A 25 4.30 8.96 -13.87
N ILE A 26 4.99 8.62 -12.77
CA ILE A 26 4.45 8.71 -11.41
C ILE A 26 4.42 10.17 -10.95
N ILE A 27 5.40 10.95 -11.40
CA ILE A 27 5.51 12.39 -11.19
C ILE A 27 5.76 13.09 -12.53
N GLU A 28 5.49 14.38 -12.58
CA GLU A 28 5.84 15.24 -13.70
C GLU A 28 6.34 16.60 -13.19
N ARG A 29 7.23 17.24 -13.95
CA ARG A 29 7.66 18.61 -13.70
C ARG A 29 6.50 19.56 -13.96
N VAL A 30 6.28 20.50 -13.04
CA VAL A 30 5.24 21.52 -13.18
C VAL A 30 5.72 22.60 -14.15
N PRO A 31 4.96 22.93 -15.21
CA PRO A 31 5.29 24.04 -16.10
C PRO A 31 5.39 25.35 -15.33
N GLU A 32 6.34 26.23 -15.66
CA GLU A 32 6.56 27.49 -14.94
C GLU A 32 5.29 28.34 -14.80
N ILE A 33 4.47 28.37 -15.86
CA ILE A 33 3.20 29.10 -15.90
C ILE A 33 2.14 28.53 -14.93
N GLU A 34 2.25 27.26 -14.53
CA GLU A 34 1.33 26.60 -13.60
C GLU A 34 1.84 26.61 -12.14
N ILE A 35 3.07 27.08 -11.90
CA ILE A 35 3.63 27.16 -10.55
C ILE A 35 2.76 28.07 -9.67
N ILE A 36 2.28 29.18 -10.23
CA ILE A 36 1.47 30.20 -9.54
C ILE A 36 0.02 29.78 -9.27
N ASN A 37 -0.44 28.65 -9.84
CA ASN A 37 -1.80 28.16 -9.64
C ASN A 37 -2.01 27.68 -8.19
N ASP A 38 -3.27 27.74 -7.74
CA ASP A 38 -3.70 27.17 -6.46
C ASP A 38 -3.19 25.73 -6.31
N ALA A 39 -2.55 25.48 -5.16
CA ALA A 39 -1.79 24.27 -4.96
C ALA A 39 -1.64 23.92 -3.48
N TYR A 40 -1.26 22.67 -3.25
CA TYR A 40 -0.79 22.18 -1.97
C TYR A 40 0.59 21.53 -2.16
N TYR A 41 1.54 21.94 -1.32
CA TYR A 41 2.89 21.39 -1.33
C TYR A 41 3.04 20.32 -0.24
N LEU A 42 3.30 19.09 -0.67
CA LEU A 42 3.57 17.96 0.21
C LEU A 42 5.04 17.99 0.66
N PRO A 43 5.33 18.25 1.95
CA PRO A 43 6.68 18.10 2.43
C PRO A 43 7.05 16.62 2.43
N HIS A 44 8.27 16.31 1.99
CA HIS A 44 8.79 14.97 1.97
C HIS A 44 10.10 14.86 2.72
N ARG A 45 10.45 13.62 3.09
CA ARG A 45 11.76 13.29 3.64
C ARG A 45 12.22 11.92 3.13
N PRO A 46 13.53 11.69 3.00
CA PRO A 46 14.02 10.34 2.75
C PRO A 46 13.83 9.47 3.98
N VAL A 47 13.40 8.23 3.77
CA VAL A 47 13.50 7.14 4.75
C VAL A 47 14.45 6.10 4.20
N PHE A 48 15.45 5.74 5.01
CA PHE A 48 16.45 4.75 4.65
C PHE A 48 16.13 3.43 5.35
N LYS A 49 16.03 2.36 4.58
CA LYS A 49 15.99 1.00 5.09
C LYS A 49 17.35 0.38 4.85
N VAL A 50 18.07 0.09 5.93
CA VAL A 50 19.39 -0.55 5.88
C VAL A 50 19.19 -2.06 6.00
N SER A 51 19.47 -2.78 4.91
CA SER A 51 19.60 -4.24 4.91
C SER A 51 20.96 -4.61 4.28
N SER A 52 21.01 -5.57 3.34
CA SER A 52 22.19 -5.85 2.52
C SER A 52 22.51 -4.72 1.53
N THR A 53 21.51 -3.93 1.14
CA THR A 53 21.65 -2.68 0.35
C THR A 53 20.91 -1.54 1.05
N ILE A 54 21.34 -0.29 0.82
CA ILE A 54 20.62 0.89 1.31
C ILE A 54 19.48 1.14 0.34
N LYS A 55 18.24 0.92 0.79
CA LYS A 55 17.05 1.34 0.03
C LYS A 55 16.58 2.68 0.58
N VAL A 56 16.51 3.69 -0.27
CA VAL A 56 15.90 4.99 0.06
C VAL A 56 14.49 5.07 -0.51
N SER A 57 13.57 5.70 0.22
CA SER A 57 12.22 5.96 -0.27
C SER A 57 11.75 7.35 0.18
N PRO A 58 11.27 8.21 -0.74
CA PRO A 58 10.60 9.45 -0.38
C PRO A 58 9.31 9.16 0.39
N VAL A 59 9.15 9.79 1.56
CA VAL A 59 7.91 9.75 2.33
C VAL A 59 7.30 11.14 2.36
N PHE A 60 6.15 11.29 1.71
CA PHE A 60 5.36 12.51 1.68
C PHE A 60 4.43 12.57 2.89
N ARG A 61 4.27 13.76 3.47
CA ARG A 61 3.50 13.96 4.70
C ARG A 61 2.20 14.70 4.40
N ALA A 62 1.16 13.96 4.03
CA ALA A 62 -0.20 14.49 3.86
C ALA A 62 -0.84 15.00 5.16
N LEU A 63 -0.24 14.72 6.32
CA LEU A 63 -0.63 15.24 7.64
C LEU A 63 0.11 16.51 8.07
N ALA A 64 1.14 16.93 7.32
CA ALA A 64 1.80 18.20 7.60
C ALA A 64 0.78 19.33 7.41
N ARG A 65 0.86 20.38 8.24
CA ARG A 65 -0.03 21.54 8.18
C ARG A 65 0.55 22.59 7.23
N ASP A 66 -0.31 23.23 6.47
CA ASP A 66 -0.02 24.38 5.60
C ASP A 66 0.04 25.69 6.41
N GLY A 67 0.17 26.82 5.70
CA GLY A 67 0.17 28.16 6.31
C GLY A 67 -1.14 28.54 7.01
N ASN A 68 -2.25 27.85 6.69
CA ASN A 68 -3.54 28.01 7.34
C ASN A 68 -3.71 27.07 8.55
N GLY A 69 -2.69 26.25 8.86
CA GLY A 69 -2.72 25.30 9.95
C GLY A 69 -3.52 24.03 9.64
N LEU A 70 -3.92 23.79 8.39
CA LEU A 70 -4.67 22.60 7.96
C LEU A 70 -3.78 21.65 7.17
N SER A 71 -4.03 20.35 7.27
CA SER A 71 -3.31 19.37 6.45
C SER A 71 -4.08 19.05 5.18
N LEU A 72 -3.43 18.48 4.16
CA LEU A 72 -4.11 18.00 2.95
C LEU A 72 -5.29 17.08 3.31
N ASN A 73 -5.09 16.19 4.28
CA ASN A 73 -6.13 15.29 4.77
C ASN A 73 -7.34 15.98 5.42
N ALA A 74 -7.21 17.24 5.85
CA ALA A 74 -8.33 18.04 6.35
C ALA A 74 -9.19 18.60 5.22
N TYR A 75 -8.61 18.81 4.03
CA TYR A 75 -9.33 19.28 2.84
C TYR A 75 -9.95 18.14 2.03
N LEU A 76 -9.36 16.94 2.10
CA LEU A 76 -9.80 15.79 1.32
C LEU A 76 -11.06 15.14 1.90
N TYR A 77 -11.98 14.78 1.01
CA TYR A 77 -13.04 13.85 1.35
C TYR A 77 -12.46 12.43 1.51
N ARG A 78 -12.66 11.83 2.68
CA ARG A 78 -12.15 10.49 3.02
C ARG A 78 -12.78 9.36 2.20
N GLY A 79 -14.01 9.56 1.72
CA GLY A 79 -14.83 8.48 1.18
C GLY A 79 -15.50 7.63 2.27
N PRO A 80 -16.51 6.83 1.90
CA PRO A 80 -17.11 5.84 2.79
C PRO A 80 -16.09 4.79 3.23
N ASN A 81 -16.28 4.24 4.42
CA ASN A 81 -15.48 3.13 4.90
C ASN A 81 -15.97 1.84 4.25
N LEU A 82 -15.25 1.36 3.23
CA LEU A 82 -15.51 0.10 2.54
C LEU A 82 -14.73 -1.09 3.12
N ARG A 83 -14.03 -0.89 4.25
CA ARG A 83 -13.26 -1.95 4.87
C ARG A 83 -14.20 -2.93 5.56
N GLU A 84 -14.09 -4.19 5.18
CA GLU A 84 -14.69 -5.27 5.96
C GLU A 84 -14.07 -5.33 7.36
N LEU A 85 -14.79 -5.91 8.31
CA LEU A 85 -14.24 -6.15 9.63
C LEU A 85 -13.08 -7.13 9.51
N ILE A 86 -11.94 -6.80 10.12
CA ILE A 86 -10.75 -7.64 10.10
C ILE A 86 -11.04 -9.07 10.61
N LEU A 87 -11.98 -9.23 11.54
CA LEU A 87 -12.39 -10.52 12.05
C LEU A 87 -13.08 -11.38 10.99
N ASP A 88 -13.93 -10.79 10.14
CA ASP A 88 -14.62 -11.52 9.07
C ASP A 88 -13.62 -11.98 8.01
N VAL A 89 -12.62 -11.15 7.70
CA VAL A 89 -11.52 -11.49 6.79
C VAL A 89 -10.69 -12.63 7.38
N LEU A 90 -10.33 -12.55 8.67
CA LEU A 90 -9.57 -13.59 9.35
C LEU A 90 -10.35 -14.91 9.42
N ASP A 91 -11.66 -14.88 9.66
CA ASP A 91 -12.50 -16.08 9.68
C ASP A 91 -12.46 -16.82 8.33
N ARG A 92 -12.60 -16.08 7.22
CA ARG A 92 -12.47 -16.65 5.87
C ARG A 92 -11.06 -17.15 5.57
N PHE A 93 -10.04 -16.42 6.00
CA PHE A 93 -8.65 -16.85 5.91
C PHE A 93 -8.39 -18.16 6.66
N ARG A 94 -9.08 -18.39 7.79
CA ARG A 94 -8.98 -19.61 8.61
C ARG A 94 -9.94 -20.73 8.22
N THR A 95 -10.87 -20.49 7.29
CA THR A 95 -11.88 -21.47 6.88
C THR A 95 -11.28 -22.71 6.20
N TYR A 96 -10.12 -22.55 5.54
CA TYR A 96 -9.48 -23.61 4.76
C TYR A 96 -8.21 -24.13 5.42
N PRO A 97 -7.81 -25.40 5.16
CA PRO A 97 -6.59 -25.98 5.75
C PRO A 97 -5.29 -25.36 5.21
N ILE A 98 -5.33 -24.74 4.02
CA ILE A 98 -4.17 -24.07 3.42
C ILE A 98 -4.51 -22.59 3.29
N ALA A 99 -3.79 -21.76 4.03
CA ALA A 99 -3.91 -20.31 3.98
C ALA A 99 -2.92 -19.71 2.98
N LEU A 100 -3.32 -18.61 2.34
CA LEU A 100 -2.56 -17.86 1.35
C LEU A 100 -2.60 -16.37 1.70
N SER A 101 -1.46 -15.70 1.68
CA SER A 101 -1.33 -14.26 1.89
C SER A 101 -0.44 -13.64 0.82
N ALA A 102 -0.76 -12.45 0.32
CA ALA A 102 0.05 -11.70 -0.62
C ALA A 102 -0.22 -10.20 -0.51
N ASP A 103 0.75 -9.40 -0.95
CA ASP A 103 0.64 -7.94 -0.98
C ASP A 103 0.48 -7.43 -2.41
N ILE A 104 -0.25 -6.33 -2.57
CA ILE A 104 -0.24 -5.54 -3.81
C ILE A 104 1.02 -4.67 -3.83
N GLU A 105 1.85 -4.84 -4.84
CA GLU A 105 3.03 -4.01 -5.01
C GLU A 105 2.68 -2.60 -5.48
N LYS A 106 3.20 -1.58 -4.75
CA LYS A 106 3.09 -0.16 -5.13
C LYS A 106 1.63 0.21 -5.50
N ASP A 107 0.68 -0.29 -4.73
CA ASP A 107 -0.77 -0.19 -4.91
C ASP A 107 -1.26 1.21 -5.31
N PHE A 108 -1.00 2.23 -4.49
CA PHE A 108 -1.48 3.58 -4.76
C PHE A 108 -0.84 4.21 -6.00
N LEU A 109 0.38 3.79 -6.35
CA LEU A 109 1.07 4.32 -7.53
C LEU A 109 0.47 3.77 -8.85
N GLN A 110 -0.38 2.75 -8.79
CA GLN A 110 -1.15 2.28 -9.95
C GLN A 110 -2.40 3.12 -10.22
N ILE A 111 -2.83 3.94 -9.25
CA ILE A 111 -4.05 4.74 -9.34
C ILE A 111 -3.71 6.13 -9.84
N SER A 112 -4.28 6.50 -10.98
CA SER A 112 -4.07 7.82 -11.61
C SER A 112 -4.85 8.92 -10.91
N VAL A 113 -4.25 10.11 -10.83
CA VAL A 113 -4.90 11.34 -10.38
C VAL A 113 -5.26 12.18 -11.60
N THR A 114 -6.53 12.60 -11.66
CA THR A 114 -7.05 13.48 -12.71
C THR A 114 -6.22 14.78 -12.77
N PRO A 115 -5.82 15.27 -13.97
CA PRO A 115 -4.91 16.40 -14.10
C PRO A 115 -5.28 17.64 -13.26
N GLU A 116 -6.56 17.93 -13.12
CA GLU A 116 -7.10 19.09 -12.39
C GLU A 116 -6.76 19.04 -10.89
N HIS A 117 -6.57 17.84 -10.32
CA HIS A 117 -6.27 17.67 -8.90
C HIS A 117 -4.78 17.52 -8.60
N ARG A 118 -3.92 17.33 -9.61
CA ARG A 118 -2.48 17.08 -9.41
C ARG A 118 -1.75 18.26 -8.75
N ASN A 119 -2.25 19.48 -8.91
CA ASN A 119 -1.68 20.67 -8.27
C ASN A 119 -1.75 20.64 -6.74
N PHE A 120 -2.59 19.78 -6.15
CA PHE A 120 -2.65 19.58 -4.69
C PHE A 120 -1.71 18.47 -4.19
N LEU A 121 -0.86 17.94 -5.09
CA LEU A 121 0.17 16.96 -4.79
C LEU A 121 1.56 17.46 -5.26
N LYS A 122 1.76 18.78 -5.27
CA LYS A 122 3.05 19.39 -5.62
C LYS A 122 4.09 19.09 -4.55
N PHE A 123 5.36 19.06 -4.94
CA PHE A 123 6.48 19.03 -4.03
C PHE A 123 7.71 19.67 -4.69
N SER A 124 8.60 20.21 -3.88
CA SER A 124 9.86 20.80 -4.36
C SER A 124 10.99 19.82 -4.15
N TYR A 125 11.72 19.51 -5.22
CA TYR A 125 12.92 18.68 -5.16
C TYR A 125 14.08 19.41 -5.82
N ASN A 126 15.12 19.69 -5.02
CA ASN A 126 16.30 20.39 -5.50
C ASN A 126 17.40 19.36 -5.80
N HIS A 127 17.77 19.20 -7.06
CA HIS A 127 18.93 18.42 -7.47
C HIS A 127 19.95 19.32 -8.17
N GLU A 128 21.20 19.34 -7.67
CA GLU A 128 22.32 20.07 -8.31
C GLU A 128 22.07 21.55 -8.62
N ASN A 129 21.28 22.24 -7.78
CA ASN A 129 20.84 23.63 -7.92
C ASN A 129 19.76 23.89 -8.99
N ASP A 130 19.12 22.85 -9.55
CA ASP A 130 17.84 22.98 -10.25
C ASP A 130 16.71 22.91 -9.21
N GLU A 131 16.11 24.07 -8.90
CA GLU A 131 14.93 24.15 -8.03
C GLU A 131 13.68 23.80 -8.86
N ALA A 132 13.42 22.51 -9.01
CA ALA A 132 12.26 22.03 -9.74
C ALA A 132 11.06 21.83 -8.81
N VAL A 133 9.90 22.32 -9.26
CA VAL A 133 8.60 21.95 -8.69
C VAL A 133 8.06 20.79 -9.50
N ASN A 134 7.75 19.69 -8.82
CA ASN A 134 7.14 18.50 -9.39
C ASN A 134 5.76 18.29 -8.80
N ARG A 135 4.93 17.48 -9.44
CA ARG A 135 3.65 17.02 -8.88
C ARG A 135 3.43 15.54 -9.16
N HIS A 136 2.70 14.89 -8.27
CA HIS A 136 2.31 13.49 -8.50
C HIS A 136 1.18 13.36 -9.51
N CYS A 137 1.35 12.41 -10.43
CA CYS A 137 0.33 11.96 -11.38
C CYS A 137 -0.47 10.77 -10.85
N ARG A 138 0.00 10.15 -9.78
CA ARG A 138 -0.59 8.96 -9.12
C ARG A 138 -0.90 9.24 -7.65
N VAL A 139 -1.74 8.41 -7.03
CA VAL A 139 -2.14 8.59 -5.63
C VAL A 139 -0.93 8.45 -4.70
N VAL A 140 -0.78 9.39 -3.77
CA VAL A 140 0.34 9.44 -2.82
C VAL A 140 0.02 8.64 -1.57
N PHE A 141 0.99 7.91 -1.04
CA PHE A 141 0.82 7.20 0.23
C PHE A 141 0.54 8.16 1.40
N GLY A 142 -0.38 7.77 2.30
CA GLY A 142 -0.68 8.49 3.54
C GLY A 142 -1.82 9.50 3.46
N MET A 143 -2.54 9.57 2.34
CA MET A 143 -3.76 10.36 2.25
C MET A 143 -4.92 9.63 2.93
N CYS A 144 -5.87 10.38 3.50
CA CYS A 144 -7.00 9.80 4.23
C CYS A 144 -7.96 9.01 3.32
N SER A 145 -8.02 9.36 2.03
CA SER A 145 -8.86 8.74 1.01
C SER A 145 -8.25 7.48 0.38
N ASN A 146 -6.97 7.20 0.58
CA ASN A 146 -6.26 6.05 0.01
C ASN A 146 -7.01 4.71 0.13
N PRO A 147 -7.52 4.32 1.32
CA PRO A 147 -8.19 3.03 1.48
C PRO A 147 -9.47 2.93 0.65
N PHE A 148 -10.22 4.03 0.55
CA PHE A 148 -11.42 4.10 -0.26
C PHE A 148 -11.09 4.02 -1.75
N LEU A 149 -10.11 4.80 -2.21
CA LEU A 149 -9.69 4.82 -3.61
C LEU A 149 -9.20 3.44 -4.09
N LEU A 150 -8.41 2.75 -3.27
CA LEU A 150 -7.94 1.40 -3.61
C LEU A 150 -9.09 0.40 -3.64
N ALA A 151 -9.96 0.40 -2.64
CA ALA A 151 -11.09 -0.53 -2.57
C ALA A 151 -12.04 -0.38 -3.76
N VAL A 152 -12.40 0.86 -4.13
CA VAL A 152 -13.26 1.11 -5.29
C VAL A 152 -12.58 0.72 -6.59
N THR A 153 -11.30 1.06 -6.77
CA THR A 153 -10.55 0.69 -7.98
C THR A 153 -10.47 -0.82 -8.16
N ILE A 154 -10.18 -1.57 -7.09
CA ILE A 154 -10.15 -3.04 -7.15
C ILE A 154 -11.55 -3.60 -7.39
N SER A 155 -12.59 -3.06 -6.75
CA SER A 155 -13.96 -3.54 -6.98
C SER A 155 -14.39 -3.35 -8.42
N ASP A 156 -14.17 -2.16 -8.98
CA ASP A 156 -14.49 -1.84 -10.38
C ASP A 156 -13.73 -2.74 -11.36
N LEU A 157 -12.45 -3.00 -11.10
CA LEU A 157 -11.65 -3.95 -11.87
C LEU A 157 -12.27 -5.36 -11.86
N LEU A 158 -12.70 -5.83 -10.70
CA LEU A 158 -13.32 -7.14 -10.53
C LEU A 158 -14.73 -7.22 -11.14
N ASP A 159 -15.51 -6.14 -11.06
CA ASP A 159 -16.85 -6.05 -11.66
C ASP A 159 -16.82 -6.08 -13.19
N ASN A 160 -15.74 -5.58 -13.80
CA ASN A 160 -15.52 -5.59 -15.25
C ASN A 160 -14.87 -6.90 -15.76
N THR A 161 -14.79 -7.95 -14.94
CA THR A 161 -14.25 -9.27 -15.33
C THR A 161 -15.34 -10.20 -15.89
N LEU A 162 -14.98 -11.08 -16.84
CA LEU A 162 -15.90 -11.98 -17.54
C LEU A 162 -16.76 -12.84 -16.61
N SER A 163 -18.02 -13.06 -17.01
CA SER A 163 -19.04 -13.80 -16.26
C SER A 163 -18.72 -15.27 -15.99
N GLU A 164 -17.81 -15.88 -16.76
CA GLU A 164 -17.41 -17.28 -16.56
C GLU A 164 -16.59 -17.52 -15.28
N TYR A 165 -16.12 -16.46 -14.63
CA TYR A 165 -15.32 -16.53 -13.41
C TYR A 165 -16.02 -16.00 -12.16
N VAL A 166 -17.35 -15.84 -12.16
CA VAL A 166 -18.11 -15.20 -11.07
C VAL A 166 -17.73 -15.73 -9.68
N ASP A 167 -17.67 -17.04 -9.48
CA ASP A 167 -17.33 -17.62 -8.17
C ASP A 167 -15.90 -17.28 -7.73
N PHE A 168 -14.96 -17.28 -8.68
CA PHE A 168 -13.57 -16.92 -8.40
C PHE A 168 -13.44 -15.42 -8.12
N VAL A 169 -14.12 -14.58 -8.90
CA VAL A 169 -14.13 -13.12 -8.71
C VAL A 169 -14.71 -12.77 -7.34
N LEU A 170 -15.81 -13.42 -6.93
CA LEU A 170 -16.39 -13.26 -5.60
C LEU A 170 -15.41 -13.68 -4.51
N LYS A 171 -14.77 -14.85 -4.65
CA LYS A 171 -13.76 -15.29 -3.68
C LYS A 171 -12.59 -14.30 -3.60
N LEU A 172 -12.06 -13.87 -4.74
CA LEU A 172 -10.95 -12.93 -4.82
C LEU A 172 -11.31 -11.56 -4.22
N ARG A 173 -12.51 -11.05 -4.50
CA ARG A 173 -13.05 -9.82 -3.88
C ARG A 173 -13.02 -9.90 -2.36
N HIS A 174 -13.54 -10.98 -1.79
CA HIS A 174 -13.57 -11.19 -0.34
C HIS A 174 -12.21 -11.57 0.27
N SER A 175 -11.18 -11.75 -0.58
CA SER A 175 -9.81 -11.99 -0.12
C SER A 175 -9.06 -10.69 0.14
N PHE A 176 -9.55 -9.54 -0.34
CA PHE A 176 -8.86 -8.27 -0.11
C PHE A 176 -9.20 -7.63 1.23
N TYR A 177 -8.17 -7.23 1.96
CA TYR A 177 -8.24 -6.30 3.08
C TYR A 177 -7.28 -5.15 2.81
N ILE A 178 -7.83 -4.03 2.35
CA ILE A 178 -7.08 -2.86 1.88
C ILE A 178 -6.11 -3.26 0.75
N ASP A 179 -4.83 -3.44 1.05
CA ASP A 179 -3.72 -3.74 0.15
C ASP A 179 -3.23 -5.20 0.25
N ASN A 180 -3.76 -5.96 1.22
CA ASN A 180 -3.44 -7.36 1.45
C ASN A 180 -4.48 -8.27 0.79
N CYS A 181 -4.04 -9.32 0.11
CA CYS A 181 -4.87 -10.42 -0.37
C CYS A 181 -4.64 -11.63 0.53
N VAL A 182 -5.66 -12.01 1.31
CA VAL A 182 -5.64 -13.09 2.28
C VAL A 182 -6.81 -14.04 2.03
N THR A 183 -6.52 -15.31 1.87
CA THR A 183 -7.53 -16.33 1.56
C THR A 183 -7.08 -17.71 2.00
N GLY A 184 -7.84 -18.74 1.66
CA GLY A 184 -7.36 -20.11 1.74
C GLY A 184 -7.92 -21.02 0.65
N VAL A 185 -7.34 -22.21 0.53
CA VAL A 185 -7.69 -23.25 -0.45
C VAL A 185 -7.73 -24.63 0.20
N SER A 186 -8.47 -25.56 -0.40
CA SER A 186 -8.74 -26.86 0.24
C SER A 186 -7.59 -27.87 0.09
N ASN A 187 -6.76 -27.70 -0.93
CA ASN A 187 -5.69 -28.64 -1.28
C ASN A 187 -4.54 -27.94 -2.05
N VAL A 188 -3.41 -28.62 -2.15
CA VAL A 188 -2.17 -28.08 -2.74
C VAL A 188 -2.32 -27.76 -4.24
N GLN A 189 -3.17 -28.50 -4.95
CA GLN A 189 -3.42 -28.32 -6.38
C GLN A 189 -4.13 -26.99 -6.67
N GLU A 190 -4.97 -26.51 -5.74
CA GLU A 190 -5.67 -25.23 -5.87
C GLU A 190 -4.76 -24.01 -5.69
N ILE A 191 -3.61 -24.14 -5.00
CA ILE A 191 -2.70 -23.01 -4.72
C ILE A 191 -2.27 -22.32 -6.02
N GLU A 192 -1.70 -23.10 -6.95
CA GLU A 192 -1.15 -22.56 -8.19
C GLU A 192 -2.25 -21.96 -9.07
N SER A 193 -3.42 -22.61 -9.12
CA SER A 193 -4.57 -22.12 -9.88
C SER A 193 -5.06 -20.80 -9.31
N PHE A 194 -5.18 -20.67 -7.98
CA PHE A 194 -5.62 -19.45 -7.33
C PHE A 194 -4.62 -18.31 -7.56
N VAL A 195 -3.34 -18.55 -7.27
CA VAL A 195 -2.27 -17.55 -7.42
C VAL A 195 -2.17 -17.07 -8.87
N SER A 196 -2.24 -17.98 -9.84
CA SER A 196 -2.17 -17.63 -11.26
C SER A 196 -3.36 -16.78 -11.69
N LYS A 197 -4.60 -17.22 -11.39
CA LYS A 197 -5.82 -16.50 -11.76
C LYS A 197 -5.92 -15.14 -11.07
N ALA A 198 -5.52 -15.06 -9.80
CA ALA A 198 -5.54 -13.80 -9.05
C ALA A 198 -4.55 -12.79 -9.67
N ARG A 199 -3.33 -13.22 -10.00
CA ARG A 199 -2.36 -12.37 -10.71
C ARG A 199 -2.87 -11.92 -12.06
N GLU A 200 -3.40 -12.84 -12.85
CA GLU A 200 -3.95 -12.52 -14.17
C GLU A 200 -5.05 -11.45 -14.10
N MET A 201 -6.04 -11.65 -13.22
CA MET A 201 -7.15 -10.70 -13.08
C MET A 201 -6.69 -9.33 -12.61
N ILE A 202 -5.87 -9.29 -11.57
CA ILE A 202 -5.44 -8.04 -10.94
C ILE A 202 -4.45 -7.27 -11.84
N SER A 203 -3.68 -7.98 -12.67
CA SER A 203 -2.80 -7.37 -13.68
C SER A 203 -3.51 -6.55 -14.74
N LYS A 204 -4.81 -6.83 -14.99
CA LYS A 204 -5.62 -6.03 -15.93
C LYS A 204 -5.80 -4.58 -15.45
N GLY A 205 -5.69 -4.33 -14.15
CA GLY A 205 -5.65 -3.00 -13.55
C GLY A 205 -4.24 -2.51 -13.24
N CYS A 206 -3.21 -3.07 -13.87
CA CYS A 206 -1.79 -2.78 -13.63
C CYS A 206 -1.29 -3.10 -12.21
N PHE A 207 -2.09 -3.76 -11.39
CA PHE A 207 -1.68 -4.18 -10.05
C PHE A 207 -0.90 -5.50 -10.11
N ASN A 208 0.05 -5.67 -9.19
CA ASN A 208 0.88 -6.87 -9.10
C ASN A 208 0.77 -7.51 -7.71
N LEU A 209 0.23 -8.72 -7.62
CA LEU A 209 0.21 -9.52 -6.41
C LEU A 209 1.52 -10.31 -6.25
N ARG A 210 2.25 -10.01 -5.17
CA ARG A 210 3.59 -10.56 -4.94
C ARG A 210 3.77 -11.07 -3.53
N GLY A 211 4.92 -11.71 -3.31
CA GLY A 211 5.34 -12.17 -1.99
C GLY A 211 4.37 -13.19 -1.39
N TRP A 212 3.81 -14.07 -2.21
CA TRP A 212 2.83 -15.05 -1.75
C TRP A 212 3.41 -15.92 -0.63
N GLU A 213 2.69 -16.02 0.48
CA GLU A 213 3.07 -16.81 1.64
C GLU A 213 1.98 -17.83 1.96
N SER A 214 2.36 -18.99 2.48
CA SER A 214 1.42 -20.07 2.80
C SER A 214 1.94 -20.96 3.94
N ASN A 215 1.07 -21.62 4.68
CA ASN A 215 1.46 -22.69 5.61
C ASN A 215 1.87 -23.99 4.89
N VAL A 216 1.84 -24.02 3.55
CA VAL A 216 2.25 -25.19 2.75
C VAL A 216 3.25 -24.79 1.66
N ARG A 217 4.31 -25.60 1.53
CA ARG A 217 5.30 -25.46 0.45
C ARG A 217 4.68 -25.70 -0.92
N ASN A 218 4.82 -24.74 -1.82
CA ASN A 218 4.43 -24.86 -3.22
C ASN A 218 5.30 -23.94 -4.11
N LYS A 219 5.44 -24.25 -5.39
CA LYS A 219 6.26 -23.47 -6.34
C LYS A 219 5.79 -22.03 -6.55
N ALA A 220 4.50 -21.76 -6.35
CA ALA A 220 3.92 -20.43 -6.46
C ALA A 220 4.14 -19.56 -5.21
N ILE A 221 4.64 -20.14 -4.12
CA ILE A 221 4.77 -19.54 -2.79
C ILE A 221 6.21 -19.13 -2.55
N PHE A 222 6.40 -17.85 -2.19
CA PHE A 222 7.68 -17.25 -1.88
C PHE A 222 8.19 -17.66 -0.49
N LYS A 223 7.30 -17.73 0.51
CA LYS A 223 7.65 -18.10 1.89
C LYS A 223 6.63 -19.07 2.48
N TYR A 224 7.13 -20.16 3.09
CA TYR A 224 6.27 -21.23 3.59
C TYR A 224 6.68 -21.82 4.95
N GLU A 225 7.61 -21.17 5.64
CA GLU A 225 8.14 -21.62 6.93
C GLU A 225 8.47 -20.41 7.82
N GLY A 226 8.46 -20.63 9.13
CA GLY A 226 8.75 -19.61 10.14
C GLY A 226 7.61 -18.61 10.35
N ASP A 227 7.96 -17.48 10.97
CA ASP A 227 7.00 -16.43 11.32
C ASP A 227 6.89 -15.37 10.23
N THR A 228 5.67 -14.95 9.92
CA THR A 228 5.36 -13.83 9.03
C THR A 228 4.29 -12.90 9.61
N ASN A 229 4.01 -11.79 8.96
CA ASN A 229 2.94 -10.88 9.35
C ASN A 229 1.76 -11.02 8.40
N VAL A 230 0.54 -11.12 8.96
CA VAL A 230 -0.71 -11.09 8.20
C VAL A 230 -1.70 -10.20 8.94
N LEU A 231 -2.19 -9.15 8.28
CA LEU A 231 -3.13 -8.18 8.87
C LEU A 231 -2.72 -7.65 10.26
N SER A 232 -1.43 -7.37 10.48
CA SER A 232 -0.85 -6.95 11.78
C SER A 232 -0.79 -8.01 12.88
N LEU A 233 -1.10 -9.27 12.56
CA LEU A 233 -0.87 -10.44 13.42
C LEU A 233 0.41 -11.15 12.98
N VAL A 234 1.04 -11.85 13.93
CA VAL A 234 2.14 -12.78 13.62
C VAL A 234 1.52 -14.13 13.27
N TRP A 235 1.77 -14.61 12.05
CA TRP A 235 1.37 -15.93 11.57
C TRP A 235 2.58 -16.85 11.51
N ASN A 236 2.56 -17.91 12.31
CA ASN A 236 3.56 -18.96 12.23
C ASN A 236 3.11 -19.98 11.17
N LEU A 237 3.88 -20.10 10.08
CA LEU A 237 3.55 -20.91 8.92
C LEU A 237 3.67 -22.42 9.21
N ASP A 238 4.59 -22.82 10.10
CA ASP A 238 4.85 -24.22 10.41
C ASP A 238 3.71 -24.87 11.22
N ARG A 239 3.17 -24.12 12.19
CA ARG A 239 2.08 -24.55 13.09
C ARG A 239 0.72 -24.04 12.65
N ASP A 240 0.70 -23.20 11.63
CA ASP A 240 -0.47 -22.48 11.15
C ASP A 240 -1.25 -21.80 12.30
N SER A 241 -0.55 -20.93 13.04
CA SER A 241 -1.10 -20.28 14.24
C SER A 241 -0.94 -18.76 14.18
N LEU A 242 -1.98 -18.03 14.62
CA LEU A 242 -1.99 -16.57 14.70
C LEU A 242 -1.71 -16.12 16.14
N LYS A 243 -0.85 -15.10 16.28
CA LYS A 243 -0.51 -14.46 17.55
C LYS A 243 -0.68 -12.95 17.42
N CYS A 244 -1.18 -12.32 18.47
CA CYS A 244 -1.17 -10.86 18.58
C CYS A 244 -0.15 -10.43 19.65
N SER A 245 0.57 -9.35 19.37
CA SER A 245 1.44 -8.72 20.37
C SER A 245 0.58 -7.84 21.26
N VAL A 246 0.33 -8.28 22.49
CA VAL A 246 -0.41 -7.52 23.48
C VAL A 246 0.56 -6.63 24.25
N ASN A 247 0.35 -5.32 24.20
CA ASN A 247 1.08 -4.41 25.07
C ASN A 247 0.40 -4.35 26.44
N ASN A 248 1.00 -5.00 27.44
CA ASN A 248 0.46 -5.07 28.80
C ASN A 248 0.30 -3.69 29.46
N GLU A 249 1.11 -2.68 29.11
CA GLU A 249 0.98 -1.31 29.64
C GLU A 249 -0.33 -0.61 29.21
N ILE A 250 -0.90 -1.01 28.07
CA ILE A 250 -2.19 -0.49 27.59
C ILE A 250 -3.33 -1.16 28.37
N LEU A 251 -3.21 -2.46 28.63
CA LEU A 251 -4.22 -3.21 29.38
C LEU A 251 -4.31 -2.77 30.84
N GLU A 252 -3.18 -2.46 31.48
CA GLU A 252 -3.14 -1.94 32.85
C GLU A 252 -3.82 -0.56 33.01
N LYS A 253 -3.89 0.23 31.92
CA LYS A 253 -4.61 1.52 31.90
C LYS A 253 -6.10 1.40 31.64
N LEU A 254 -6.57 0.27 31.11
CA LEU A 254 -8.00 -0.03 30.88
C LEU A 254 -8.62 -0.65 32.13
N THR A 255 -8.50 0.01 33.28
CA THR A 255 -8.87 -0.60 34.57
C THR A 255 -10.36 -0.49 34.93
N GLU A 256 -11.14 0.37 34.27
CA GLU A 256 -12.60 0.37 34.41
C GLU A 256 -13.30 0.72 33.09
N MET A 257 -14.01 -0.25 32.53
CA MET A 257 -15.05 0.00 31.53
C MET A 257 -16.39 -0.36 32.17
N THR A 258 -17.16 0.64 32.55
CA THR A 258 -18.55 0.47 32.99
C THR A 258 -19.48 0.48 31.79
N LYS A 259 -20.51 -0.36 31.82
CA LYS A 259 -21.60 -0.30 30.82
C LYS A 259 -22.21 1.11 30.86
N ARG A 260 -22.32 1.76 29.71
CA ARG A 260 -23.25 2.89 29.54
C ARG A 260 -24.68 2.37 29.53
#